data_AF-A0A7J4DQ98-F1
#
_entry.id   AF-A0A7J4DQ98-F1
#
_cell.length_a   1.000
_cell.length_b   1.000
_cell.length_c   1.000
_cell.angle_alpha   90.00
_cell.angle_beta   90.00
_cell.angle_gamma   90.00
#
_symmetry.space_group_name_H-M   'P 1'
#
loop_
_entity.id
_entity.type
_entity.pdbx_description
1 polymer ?
#
loop_
_entity_poly.entity_id
_entity_poly.type
_entity_poly.pdbx_seq_one_letter_code
_entity_poly.pdbx_strand_id
1 'polypeptide(L)'
;MLSQQIVMALRRKYEAEIDCARTNVQVYLEHPAGVAEHPDIISSVDTQIQIVAEARDKLQEIEDMEMQQIHQMTTRDSDQQLVDHNHQKEGNGNQKEGNGK
;
A
#
# COMPACT_ATOMS: atom_id res chain seq x y z
N MET A 1 -4.19 7.91 10.99
CA MET A 1 -2.75 8.24 10.82
C MET A 1 -1.80 7.15 11.36
N LEU A 2 -2.10 6.45 12.46
CA LEU A 2 -1.27 5.30 12.91
C LEU A 2 -1.17 4.16 11.88
N SER A 3 -2.28 3.82 11.20
CA SER A 3 -2.32 2.71 10.25
C SER A 3 -1.35 2.88 9.07
N GLN A 4 -1.17 4.11 8.59
CA GLN A 4 -0.25 4.41 7.48
C GLN A 4 1.21 4.28 7.91
N GLN A 5 1.56 4.68 9.13
CA GLN A 5 2.94 4.56 9.62
C GLN A 5 3.34 3.09 9.80
N ILE A 6 2.42 2.23 10.26
CA ILE A 6 2.67 0.79 10.40
C ILE A 6 2.95 0.16 9.03
N VAL A 7 2.13 0.48 8.03
CA VAL A 7 2.31 -0.01 6.67
C VAL A 7 3.65 0.44 6.07
N MET A 8 3.99 1.73 6.20
CA MET A 8 5.27 2.24 5.73
C MET A 8 6.47 1.59 6.45
N ALA A 9 6.35 1.31 7.75
CA ALA A 9 7.40 0.63 8.50
C ALA A 9 7.60 -0.82 8.03
N LEU A 10 6.50 -1.55 7.77
CA LEU A 10 6.55 -2.91 7.26
C LEU A 10 7.12 -2.96 5.83
N ARG A 11 6.72 -2.05 4.94
CA ARG A 11 7.32 -1.92 3.60
C ARG A 11 8.85 -1.81 3.68
N ARG A 12 9.35 -0.84 4.45
CA ARG A 12 10.80 -0.63 4.60
C ARG A 12 11.51 -1.84 5.21
N LYS A 13 10.87 -2.53 6.14
CA LYS A 13 11.42 -3.74 6.73
C LYS A 13 11.64 -4.82 5.67
N TYR A 14 10.62 -5.08 4.84
CA TYR A 14 10.72 -6.12 3.82
C TYR A 14 11.69 -5.74 2.69
N GLU A 15 11.72 -4.46 2.28
CA GLU A 15 12.74 -3.95 1.36
C GLU A 15 14.16 -4.20 1.92
N ALA A 16 14.39 -3.86 3.19
CA ALA A 16 15.68 -4.08 3.85
C ALA A 16 16.04 -5.58 3.95
N GLU A 17 15.07 -6.46 4.26
CA GLU A 17 15.28 -7.91 4.29
C GLU A 17 15.70 -8.45 2.91
N ILE A 18 15.06 -7.97 1.83
CA ILE A 18 15.41 -8.34 0.45
C ILE A 18 16.84 -7.90 0.11
N ASP A 19 17.20 -6.66 0.43
CA ASP A 19 18.52 -6.11 0.12
C ASP A 19 19.64 -6.80 0.90
N CYS A 20 19.40 -7.09 2.18
CA CYS A 20 20.32 -7.88 3.01
C CYS A 20 20.55 -9.27 2.42
N ALA A 21 19.48 -9.99 2.07
CA ALA A 21 19.58 -11.33 1.53
C ALA A 21 20.30 -11.36 0.17
N ARG A 22 20.01 -10.39 -0.71
CA ARG A 22 20.73 -10.23 -1.99
C ARG A 22 22.22 -9.94 -1.80
N THR A 23 22.54 -9.05 -0.86
CA THR A 23 23.94 -8.71 -0.54
C THR A 23 24.69 -9.94 -0.03
N ASN A 24 24.07 -10.74 0.85
CA ASN A 24 24.65 -11.99 1.32
C ASN A 24 24.94 -12.97 0.18
N VAL A 25 24.00 -13.14 -0.75
CA VAL A 25 24.20 -13.96 -1.95
C VAL A 25 25.36 -13.43 -2.81
N GLN A 26 25.41 -12.12 -3.03
CA GLN A 26 26.48 -11.49 -3.80
C GLN A 26 27.85 -11.71 -3.16
N VAL A 27 27.97 -11.57 -1.84
CA VAL A 27 29.20 -11.84 -1.09
C VAL A 27 29.64 -13.29 -1.26
N TYR A 28 28.71 -14.26 -1.22
CA TYR A 28 29.04 -15.67 -1.48
C TYR A 28 29.55 -15.90 -2.91
N LEU A 29 29.02 -15.19 -3.90
CA LEU A 29 29.44 -15.30 -5.30
C LEU A 29 30.80 -14.62 -5.56
N GLU A 30 31.07 -13.49 -4.92
CA GLU A 30 32.28 -12.67 -5.14
C GLU A 30 33.48 -13.13 -4.30
N HIS A 31 33.25 -13.72 -3.13
CA HIS A 31 34.31 -14.13 -2.19
C HIS A 31 34.32 -15.64 -1.88
N PRO A 32 34.49 -16.53 -2.89
CA PRO A 32 34.50 -17.98 -2.68
C PRO A 32 35.65 -18.46 -1.77
N ALA A 33 36.73 -17.69 -1.64
CA ALA A 33 37.92 -18.05 -0.86
C ALA A 33 37.94 -17.49 0.58
N GLY A 34 37.07 -16.55 0.94
CA GLY A 34 37.09 -15.84 2.24
C GLY A 34 35.96 -16.21 3.21
N VAL A 35 34.88 -16.81 2.71
CA VAL A 35 33.70 -17.26 3.49
C VAL A 35 33.64 -18.80 3.55
N ALA A 36 34.79 -19.45 3.37
CA ALA A 36 34.94 -20.89 3.20
C ALA A 36 34.95 -21.68 4.52
N GLU A 37 34.06 -21.34 5.46
CA GLU A 37 33.76 -22.20 6.62
C GLU A 37 32.39 -22.88 6.53
N HIS A 38 31.52 -22.48 5.59
CA HIS A 38 30.30 -23.24 5.29
C HIS A 38 30.51 -24.11 4.04
N PRO A 39 30.56 -25.46 4.18
CA PRO A 39 30.76 -26.37 3.05
C PRO A 39 29.56 -26.40 2.09
N ASP A 40 28.42 -25.81 2.46
CA ASP A 40 27.18 -25.82 1.68
C ASP A 40 26.71 -24.40 1.31
N ILE A 41 27.42 -23.81 0.36
CA ILE A 41 27.08 -22.50 -0.21
C ILE A 41 25.71 -22.57 -0.91
N ILE A 42 25.35 -23.71 -1.51
CA ILE A 42 24.07 -23.87 -2.20
C ILE A 42 22.91 -23.76 -1.22
N SER A 43 22.95 -24.49 -0.09
CA SER A 43 21.93 -24.39 0.96
C SER A 43 21.85 -22.99 1.58
N SER A 44 23.01 -22.33 1.73
CA SER A 44 23.07 -20.95 2.23
C SER A 44 22.39 -19.97 1.28
N VAL A 45 22.66 -20.09 -0.02
CA VAL A 45 22.02 -19.29 -1.07
C VAL A 45 20.52 -19.59 -1.15
N ASP A 46 20.12 -20.86 -1.11
CA ASP A 46 18.72 -21.29 -1.11
C ASP A 46 17.93 -20.64 0.05
N THR A 47 18.51 -20.63 1.25
CA THR A 47 17.94 -19.93 2.42
C THR A 47 17.78 -18.43 2.18
N GLN A 48 18.77 -17.76 1.57
CA GLN A 48 18.64 -16.34 1.25
C GLN A 48 17.55 -16.09 0.19
N ILE A 49 17.43 -16.97 -0.81
CA ILE A 49 16.38 -16.89 -1.83
C ILE A 49 15.00 -17.09 -1.22
N GLN A 50 14.85 -18.01 -0.26
CA GLN A 50 13.61 -18.20 0.49
C GLN A 50 13.21 -16.93 1.27
N ILE A 51 14.18 -16.28 1.94
CA ILE A 51 13.94 -14.99 2.63
C ILE A 51 13.45 -13.92 1.65
N VAL A 52 14.09 -13.82 0.48
CA VAL A 52 13.67 -12.86 -0.57
C VAL A 52 12.26 -13.16 -1.06
N ALA A 53 11.91 -14.42 -1.29
CA ALA A 53 10.58 -14.82 -1.73
C ALA A 53 9.51 -14.43 -0.70
N GLU A 54 9.71 -14.80 0.57
CA GLU A 54 8.76 -14.47 1.64
C GLU A 54 8.62 -12.97 1.87
N ALA A 55 9.72 -12.22 1.83
CA ALA A 55 9.67 -10.76 2.01
C ALA A 55 8.94 -10.07 0.84
N ARG A 56 9.12 -10.57 -0.39
CA ARG A 56 8.40 -10.08 -1.57
C ARG A 56 6.90 -10.35 -1.49
N ASP A 57 6.52 -11.56 -1.11
CA ASP A 57 5.09 -11.92 -0.97
C ASP A 57 4.43 -11.02 0.08
N LYS A 58 5.06 -10.83 1.24
CA LYS A 58 4.55 -9.93 2.30
C LYS A 58 4.50 -8.47 1.86
N LEU A 59 5.47 -8.01 1.08
CA LEU A 59 5.50 -6.65 0.54
C LEU A 59 4.35 -6.42 -0.45
N GLN A 60 4.11 -7.39 -1.35
CA GLN A 60 3.02 -7.32 -2.32
C GLN A 60 1.66 -7.28 -1.64
N GLU A 61 1.42 -8.15 -0.64
CA GLU A 61 0.18 -8.15 0.13
C GLU A 61 -0.09 -6.79 0.80
N ILE A 62 0.96 -6.14 1.31
CA ILE A 62 0.84 -4.79 1.90
C ILE A 62 0.49 -3.74 0.84
N GLU A 63 1.09 -3.82 -0.35
CA GLU A 63 0.79 -2.93 -1.47
C GLU A 63 -0.65 -3.07 -1.95
N ASP A 64 -1.15 -4.30 -2.04
CA ASP A 64 -2.53 -4.59 -2.42
C ASP A 64 -3.53 -4.05 -1.36
N MET A 65 -3.20 -4.19 -0.07
CA MET A 65 -4.00 -3.62 1.03
C MET A 65 -4.03 -2.08 1.01
N GLU A 66 -2.95 -1.40 0.61
CA GLU A 66 -2.95 0.05 0.40
C GLU A 66 -3.87 0.46 -0.75
N MET A 67 -3.82 -0.27 -1.87
CA MET A 67 -4.59 0.05 -3.07
C MET A 67 -6.11 -0.09 -2.86
N GLN A 68 -6.52 -1.09 -2.06
CA GLN A 68 -7.94 -1.30 -1.69
C GLN A 68 -8.51 -0.21 -0.77
N GLN A 69 -7.68 0.42 0.08
CA GLN A 69 -8.13 1.52 0.94
C GLN A 69 -8.38 2.81 0.15
N ILE A 70 -7.62 3.06 -0.92
CA ILE A 70 -7.81 4.22 -1.80
C ILE A 70 -9.16 4.12 -2.53
N HIS A 71 -9.55 2.92 -2.97
CA HIS A 71 -10.81 2.69 -3.70
C HIS A 71 -12.08 2.96 -2.86
N GLN A 72 -12.03 2.75 -1.54
CA GLN A 72 -13.19 3.02 -0.65
C GLN A 72 -13.36 4.49 -0.26
N MET A 73 -12.35 5.34 -0.49
CA MET A 73 -12.47 6.78 -0.28
C MET A 73 -13.03 7.48 -1.53
N THR A 74 -12.69 7.02 -2.73
CA THR A 74 -13.13 7.66 -3.99
C THR A 74 -14.62 7.44 -4.29
N THR A 75 -15.23 6.38 -3.74
CA THR A 75 -16.65 6.05 -3.98
C THR A 75 -17.62 6.78 -3.04
N ARG A 76 -17.20 7.18 -1.84
CA ARG A 76 -18.07 7.91 -0.88
C ARG A 76 -18.36 9.35 -1.27
N ASP A 77 -17.47 10.00 -2.02
CA ASP A 77 -17.66 11.40 -2.43
C ASP A 77 -18.71 11.56 -3.54
N SER A 78 -19.02 10.49 -4.29
CA SER A 78 -20.01 10.54 -5.39
C SER A 78 -21.46 10.40 -4.90
N ASP A 79 -21.70 9.62 -3.84
CA ASP A 79 -23.05 9.40 -3.32
C ASP A 79 -23.57 10.59 -2.47
N GLN A 80 -22.66 11.34 -1.83
CA GLN A 80 -23.05 12.46 -0.97
C GLN A 80 -23.50 13.71 -1.76
N GLN A 81 -23.04 13.90 -3.00
CA GLN A 81 -23.40 15.08 -3.81
C GLN A 81 -24.81 15.00 -4.46
N LEU A 82 -25.37 13.79 -4.59
CA LEU A 82 -26.72 13.59 -5.17
C LEU A 82 -27.86 13.91 -4.18
N VAL A 83 -27.57 13.91 -2.87
CA VAL A 83 -28.58 14.17 -1.83
C VAL A 83 -28.76 15.67 -1.55
N ASP A 84 -27.68 16.45 -1.65
CA ASP A 84 -27.70 17.88 -1.32
C ASP A 84 -28.35 18.74 -2.42
N HIS A 85 -28.34 18.31 -3.69
CA HIS A 85 -28.91 19.09 -4.80
C HIS A 85 -30.44 19.00 -4.94
N ASN A 86 -31.11 18.04 -4.28
CA ASN A 86 -32.57 17.90 -4.39
C ASN A 86 -33.35 18.71 -3.34
N HIS A 87 -32.73 19.16 -2.25
CA HIS A 87 -33.46 19.84 -1.17
C HIS A 87 -33.65 21.35 -1.34
N GLN A 88 -33.12 21.96 -2.40
CA GLN A 88 -33.10 23.42 -2.55
C GLN A 88 -34.06 23.98 -3.62
N LYS A 89 -34.88 23.14 -4.27
CA LYS A 89 -35.84 23.58 -5.30
C LYS A 89 -37.29 23.73 -4.85
N GLU A 90 -37.67 23.38 -3.62
CA GLU A 90 -39.09 23.46 -3.18
C GLU A 90 -39.44 24.73 -2.38
N GLY A 91 -38.51 25.66 -2.17
CA GLY A 91 -38.66 26.76 -1.22
C GLY A 91 -38.86 28.18 -1.78
N ASN A 92 -39.28 28.39 -3.02
CA ASN A 92 -39.50 29.77 -3.51
C ASN A 92 -40.69 29.92 -4.46
N GLY A 93 -41.89 29.84 -3.90
CA GLY A 93 -43.14 30.09 -4.62
C GLY A 93 -44.18 30.71 -3.71
N ASN A 94 -43.91 31.91 -3.18
CA ASN A 94 -44.98 32.73 -2.64
C ASN A 94 -44.69 34.23 -2.67
N GLN A 95 -45.73 34.98 -3.06
CA GLN A 95 -45.98 36.42 -2.83
C GLN A 95 -45.39 37.44 -3.83
N LYS A 96 -46.24 37.87 -4.78
CA LYS A 96 -46.59 39.29 -5.01
C LYS A 96 -48.07 39.34 -5.43
N GLU A 97 -48.98 39.61 -4.49
CA GLU A 97 -49.57 40.93 -4.25
C GLU A 97 -50.12 41.56 -5.53
N GLY A 98 -51.46 41.58 -5.62
CA GLY A 98 -52.17 42.33 -6.64
C GLY A 98 -52.11 43.83 -6.38
N ASN A 99 -52.28 44.64 -7.43
CA ASN A 99 -53.20 45.77 -7.43
C ASN A 99 -53.33 46.38 -8.84
N GLY A 100 -54.55 46.81 -9.18
CA GLY A 100 -54.76 48.03 -9.98
C GLY A 100 -55.06 47.88 -11.47
N LYS A 101 -56.33 47.67 -11.81
CA LYS A 101 -57.27 48.65 -12.42
C LYS A 101 -58.34 47.97 -13.24
#